data_AF-A0A3D1U561-F1
#
_entry.id   AF-A0A3D1U561-F1
#
_cell.length_a   1.000
_cell.length_b   1.000
_cell.length_c   1.000
_cell.angle_alpha   90.00
_cell.angle_beta   90.00
_cell.angle_gamma   90.00
#
_symmetry.space_group_name_H-M   'P 1'
#
loop_
_entity.id
_entity.type
_entity.pdbx_description
1 polymer ?
#
loop_
_entity_poly.entity_id
_entity_poly.type
_entity_poly.pdbx_seq_one_letter_code
_entity_poly.pdbx_strand_id
1 'polypeptide(L)'
;MAADAENSHLTCLVTIHGIGFQQPPLKDGTPGYADALHQHLRGYLDESVLGNDPGRTTPGPVYVQSHWPPESQDFEAGPARLGTWDDVERRRIKPNPPALVNGNSRIAHVALVYSHLEDHGFHLGSAFEAATRATLSVANYTTLPSLIRMGVVDAVGAFRHHDRAAAEITPSLYVRQRLHDTLGDAETPAQPAATGAAPDIRHNPSGMFAVVKQLEDDVTTYVCRNDLRERVKSFVQEALLRIACRPDVDSIIVNSHSQGTVASFDVLQHLPPFAAQQVSWLITSGSPLRKYADLFYWGYEAGSVRLVKRWTNFWDEKDPVADPLAPPSHWHRGDALPPLEEQTGMFQAVDPDTATLVHVPITDVQVDNLAHSAGGGLQAHNYWDNDQEFVQPLARVLEGRMT
;
A
#
# COMPACT_ATOMS: atom_id res chain seq x y z
N MET A 1 43.30 3.30 3.53
CA MET A 1 42.81 4.45 2.74
C MET A 1 41.31 4.32 2.70
N ALA A 2 40.63 5.01 3.62
CA ALA A 2 39.18 5.12 3.61
C ALA A 2 38.84 5.99 2.40
N ALA A 3 38.17 5.42 1.41
CA ALA A 3 37.50 6.24 0.41
C ALA A 3 36.47 7.06 1.18
N ASP A 4 36.59 8.38 1.09
CA ASP A 4 35.49 9.28 1.42
C ASP A 4 34.28 8.78 0.62
N ALA A 5 33.31 8.20 1.32
CA ALA A 5 32.01 7.92 0.72
C ALA A 5 31.42 9.29 0.38
N GLU A 6 31.57 9.72 -0.88
CA GLU A 6 30.75 10.78 -1.43
C GLU A 6 29.31 10.52 -0.99
N ASN A 7 28.70 11.50 -0.33
CA ASN A 7 27.31 11.45 0.12
C ASN A 7 26.43 11.13 -1.09
N SER A 8 26.15 9.85 -1.31
CA SER A 8 25.21 9.43 -2.34
C SER A 8 23.82 9.84 -1.86
N HIS A 9 23.28 10.88 -2.48
CA HIS A 9 21.97 11.43 -2.19
C HIS A 9 20.89 10.52 -2.77
N LEU A 10 20.31 9.64 -1.94
CA LEU A 10 19.32 8.65 -2.39
C LEU A 10 17.91 9.24 -2.45
N THR A 11 17.16 8.79 -3.46
CA THR A 11 15.70 8.83 -3.43
C THR A 11 15.16 7.47 -2.97
N CYS A 12 14.38 7.44 -1.90
CA CYS A 12 13.75 6.24 -1.39
C CYS A 12 12.33 6.10 -1.95
N LEU A 13 12.11 5.13 -2.84
CA LEU A 13 10.79 4.65 -3.21
C LEU A 13 10.29 3.71 -2.10
N VAL A 14 9.38 4.19 -1.27
CA VAL A 14 8.79 3.42 -0.16
C VAL A 14 7.45 2.85 -0.62
N THR A 15 7.40 1.54 -0.76
CA THR A 15 6.20 0.81 -1.18
C THR A 15 5.42 0.32 0.04
N ILE A 16 4.14 0.67 0.08
CA ILE A 16 3.18 0.35 1.16
C ILE A 16 1.95 -0.33 0.54
N HIS A 17 1.76 -1.62 0.83
CA HIS A 17 0.63 -2.39 0.31
C HIS A 17 -0.54 -2.46 1.30
N GLY A 18 -1.70 -2.84 0.79
CA GLY A 18 -2.86 -3.23 1.61
C GLY A 18 -2.56 -4.43 2.50
N ILE A 19 -3.13 -4.39 3.71
CA ILE A 19 -2.99 -5.40 4.76
C ILE A 19 -3.40 -6.77 4.21
N GLY A 20 -2.66 -7.83 4.58
CA GLY A 20 -2.99 -9.20 4.18
C GLY A 20 -2.43 -9.64 2.82
N PHE A 21 -1.85 -8.71 2.05
CA PHE A 21 -1.20 -8.99 0.75
C PHE A 21 0.31 -8.81 0.79
N GLN A 22 0.83 -8.07 1.78
CA GLN A 22 2.26 -7.92 1.94
C GLN A 22 2.92 -9.24 2.39
N GLN A 23 3.81 -9.75 1.56
CA GLN A 23 4.69 -10.87 1.88
C GLN A 23 6.13 -10.60 1.43
N PRO A 24 7.13 -10.88 2.26
CA PRO A 24 8.52 -10.89 1.80
C PRO A 24 8.75 -12.10 0.87
N PRO A 25 9.88 -12.14 0.13
CA PRO A 25 10.27 -13.35 -0.56
C PRO A 25 10.42 -14.52 0.42
N LEU A 26 9.89 -15.69 0.05
CA LEU A 26 9.93 -16.89 0.88
C LEU A 26 11.14 -17.76 0.53
N LYS A 27 11.52 -18.64 1.46
CA LYS A 27 12.69 -19.53 1.30
C LYS A 27 12.52 -20.56 0.17
N ASP A 28 11.28 -20.85 -0.23
CA ASP A 28 10.96 -21.76 -1.32
C ASP A 28 11.13 -21.12 -2.72
N GLY A 29 11.55 -19.86 -2.77
CA GLY A 29 11.75 -19.11 -4.02
C GLY A 29 10.53 -18.29 -4.44
N THR A 30 9.44 -18.31 -3.67
CA THR A 30 8.28 -17.45 -3.95
C THR A 30 8.69 -15.97 -3.85
N PRO A 31 8.44 -15.15 -4.89
CA PRO A 31 8.77 -13.73 -4.87
C PRO A 31 7.92 -12.99 -3.84
N GLY A 32 8.51 -11.93 -3.27
CA GLY A 32 7.77 -11.02 -2.41
C GLY A 32 6.84 -10.10 -3.21
N TYR A 33 5.89 -9.46 -2.52
CA TYR A 33 4.81 -8.71 -3.16
C TYR A 33 5.27 -7.54 -4.06
N ALA A 34 6.38 -6.89 -3.72
CA ALA A 34 6.98 -5.77 -4.45
C ALA A 34 8.05 -6.19 -5.49
N ASP A 35 8.38 -7.49 -5.59
CA ASP A 35 9.41 -7.97 -6.53
C ASP A 35 8.99 -7.73 -7.99
N ALA A 36 7.73 -7.98 -8.32
CA ALA A 36 7.18 -7.77 -9.68
C ALA A 36 7.27 -6.29 -10.09
N LEU A 37 6.82 -5.37 -9.22
CA LEU A 37 6.94 -3.93 -9.45
C LEU A 37 8.40 -3.51 -9.67
N HIS A 38 9.31 -4.01 -8.84
CA HIS A 38 10.73 -3.71 -8.98
C HIS A 38 11.28 -4.20 -10.32
N GLN A 39 10.90 -5.42 -10.74
CA GLN A 39 11.31 -5.98 -12.02
C GLN A 39 10.77 -5.16 -13.20
N HIS A 40 9.51 -4.76 -13.17
CA HIS A 40 8.92 -3.91 -14.21
C HIS A 40 9.62 -2.55 -14.29
N LEU A 41 9.91 -1.92 -13.15
CA LEU A 41 10.67 -0.67 -13.11
C LEU A 41 12.07 -0.80 -13.72
N ARG A 42 12.75 -1.94 -13.54
CA ARG A 42 14.04 -2.22 -14.20
C ARG A 42 13.94 -2.31 -15.73
N GLY A 43 12.75 -2.53 -16.28
CA GLY A 43 12.51 -2.45 -17.72
C GLY A 43 12.63 -1.02 -18.26
N TYR A 44 12.44 -0.01 -17.39
CA TYR A 44 12.44 1.41 -17.75
C TYR A 44 13.59 2.21 -17.12
N LEU A 45 14.17 1.71 -16.02
CA LEU A 45 15.25 2.34 -15.27
C LEU A 45 16.52 1.52 -15.41
N ASP A 46 17.63 2.18 -15.72
CA ASP A 46 18.94 1.52 -15.77
C ASP A 46 19.45 1.12 -14.37
N GLU A 47 20.42 0.22 -14.33
CA GLU A 47 21.01 -0.30 -13.08
C GLU A 47 21.79 0.76 -12.27
N SER A 48 22.15 1.90 -12.88
CA SER A 48 22.75 3.03 -12.16
C SER A 48 21.70 3.93 -11.50
N VAL A 49 20.42 3.75 -11.87
CA VAL A 49 19.29 4.47 -11.28
C VAL A 49 18.63 3.64 -10.20
N LEU A 50 18.13 2.44 -10.51
CA LEU A 50 17.39 1.60 -9.56
C LEU A 50 18.30 0.54 -8.93
N GLY A 51 18.60 0.72 -7.64
CA GLY A 51 19.45 -0.19 -6.87
C GLY A 51 18.69 -1.39 -6.34
N ASN A 52 19.40 -2.50 -6.16
CA ASN A 52 18.90 -3.72 -5.55
C ASN A 52 19.28 -3.78 -4.07
N ASP A 53 18.53 -4.57 -3.31
CA ASP A 53 18.87 -4.88 -1.92
C ASP A 53 20.28 -5.52 -1.82
N PRO A 54 21.23 -4.90 -1.10
CA PRO A 54 22.57 -5.44 -0.88
C PRO A 54 22.59 -6.80 -0.17
N GLY A 55 21.56 -7.11 0.61
CA GLY A 55 21.43 -8.35 1.37
C GLY A 55 20.85 -9.51 0.58
N ARG A 56 20.36 -9.29 -0.64
CA ARG A 56 19.73 -10.33 -1.46
C ARG A 56 20.68 -10.90 -2.51
N THR A 57 20.53 -12.19 -2.78
CA THR A 57 21.21 -12.88 -3.89
C THR A 57 20.50 -12.67 -5.23
N THR A 58 19.20 -12.32 -5.20
CA THR A 58 18.39 -12.01 -6.37
C THR A 58 18.07 -10.51 -6.42
N PRO A 59 18.04 -9.89 -7.62
CA PRO A 59 17.57 -8.52 -7.80
C PRO A 59 16.20 -8.29 -7.17
N GLY A 60 16.02 -7.12 -6.54
CA GLY A 60 14.76 -6.78 -5.92
C GLY A 60 14.86 -5.69 -4.85
N PRO A 61 13.70 -5.26 -4.30
CA PRO A 61 13.62 -4.26 -3.27
C PRO A 61 14.14 -4.77 -1.94
N VAL A 62 14.46 -3.80 -1.08
CA VAL A 62 14.80 -3.98 0.32
C VAL A 62 13.52 -4.18 1.13
N TYR A 63 13.35 -5.34 1.74
CA TYR A 63 12.18 -5.62 2.58
C TYR A 63 12.41 -5.21 4.04
N VAL A 64 11.53 -4.35 4.56
CA VAL A 64 11.52 -3.94 5.96
C VAL A 64 10.28 -4.50 6.62
N GLN A 65 10.47 -5.32 7.65
CA GLN A 65 9.39 -6.07 8.29
C GLN A 65 9.12 -5.54 9.70
N SER A 66 7.87 -5.65 10.15
CA SER A 66 7.52 -5.24 11.52
C SER A 66 8.10 -6.16 12.60
N HIS A 67 8.39 -7.41 12.26
CA HIS A 67 9.10 -8.40 13.08
C HIS A 67 10.14 -9.12 12.21
N TRP A 68 11.27 -9.54 12.79
CA TRP A 68 12.37 -10.17 12.07
C TRP A 68 13.11 -11.23 12.92
N PRO A 69 13.43 -12.42 12.39
CA PRO A 69 13.03 -12.94 11.08
C PRO A 69 11.50 -12.98 10.94
N PRO A 70 10.94 -13.15 9.73
CA PRO A 70 9.50 -13.31 9.58
C PRO A 70 9.00 -14.30 10.63
N GLU A 71 7.94 -13.91 11.35
CA GLU A 71 7.27 -14.74 12.36
C GLU A 71 7.92 -14.83 13.74
N SER A 72 9.04 -14.14 13.94
CA SER A 72 9.58 -13.95 15.28
C SER A 72 8.78 -12.91 16.07
N GLN A 73 8.98 -12.89 17.39
CA GLN A 73 8.62 -11.74 18.24
C GLN A 73 9.75 -10.71 18.32
N ASP A 74 10.82 -10.90 17.56
CA ASP A 74 11.95 -10.00 17.51
C ASP A 74 11.66 -8.85 16.53
N PHE A 75 12.11 -7.64 16.87
CA PHE A 75 11.75 -6.43 16.13
C PHE A 75 12.86 -5.93 15.17
N GLU A 76 14.02 -6.59 15.16
CA GLU A 76 15.22 -6.24 14.36
C GLU A 76 15.83 -7.51 13.71
N ALA A 77 16.24 -7.56 12.45
CA ALA A 77 16.56 -6.55 11.45
C ALA A 77 16.09 -6.96 10.03
N GLY A 78 15.26 -6.12 9.37
CA GLY A 78 15.25 -5.95 7.89
C GLY A 78 16.60 -5.36 7.42
N PRO A 79 16.72 -4.30 6.59
CA PRO A 79 18.00 -3.58 6.42
C PRO A 79 18.42 -2.80 7.70
N ALA A 80 18.62 -3.54 8.79
CA ALA A 80 18.51 -3.19 10.22
C ALA A 80 17.64 -1.95 10.47
N ARG A 81 16.40 -2.12 9.97
CA ARG A 81 15.23 -1.24 10.08
C ARG A 81 15.50 0.24 9.99
N LEU A 82 16.44 0.54 9.09
CA LEU A 82 16.72 1.87 8.55
C LEU A 82 17.61 2.74 9.45
N GLY A 83 18.42 2.06 10.26
CA GLY A 83 19.58 2.64 10.96
C GLY A 83 19.32 2.90 12.43
N THR A 84 20.39 3.09 13.20
CA THR A 84 20.31 3.31 14.65
C THR A 84 20.18 4.80 14.94
N TRP A 85 19.26 5.18 15.83
CA TRP A 85 19.17 6.55 16.32
C TRP A 85 20.48 6.98 16.98
N ASP A 86 20.87 8.24 16.77
CA ASP A 86 21.96 8.84 17.51
C ASP A 86 21.51 9.12 18.96
N ASP A 87 22.29 8.63 19.93
CA ASP A 87 21.97 8.72 21.36
C ASP A 87 22.06 10.16 21.88
N VAL A 88 22.84 11.02 21.20
CA VAL A 88 23.04 12.44 21.49
C VAL A 88 22.07 13.28 20.69
N GLU A 89 21.97 13.04 19.38
CA GLU A 89 21.06 13.72 18.47
C GLU A 89 19.86 12.84 18.11
N ARG A 90 18.91 12.69 19.03
CA ARG A 90 17.71 11.81 18.87
C ARG A 90 16.77 12.13 17.70
N ARG A 91 17.15 13.02 16.78
CA ARG A 91 16.48 13.35 15.53
C ARG A 91 17.31 12.98 14.30
N ARG A 92 18.35 12.16 14.48
CA ARG A 92 19.29 11.78 13.44
C ARG A 92 19.61 10.29 13.53
N ILE A 93 19.77 9.66 12.39
CA ILE A 93 20.35 8.32 12.29
C ILE A 93 21.87 8.42 12.30
N LYS A 94 22.55 7.51 13.02
CA LYS A 94 24.01 7.45 13.13
C LYS A 94 24.66 7.47 11.74
N PRO A 95 25.83 8.12 11.59
CA PRO A 95 26.57 8.09 10.33
C PRO A 95 26.95 6.64 9.99
N ASN A 96 26.76 6.26 8.72
CA ASN A 96 26.89 4.90 8.19
C ASN A 96 25.74 3.94 8.55
N PRO A 97 24.48 4.29 8.22
CA PRO A 97 23.38 3.34 8.32
C PRO A 97 23.57 2.14 7.35
N PRO A 98 22.84 1.03 7.55
CA PRO A 98 22.84 -0.09 6.62
C PRO A 98 22.52 0.36 5.19
N ALA A 99 23.28 -0.11 4.21
CA ALA A 99 23.11 0.26 2.81
C ALA A 99 21.72 -0.14 2.29
N LEU A 100 21.09 0.75 1.53
CA LEU A 100 19.77 0.51 0.90
C LEU A 100 19.85 0.18 -0.59
N VAL A 101 21.04 0.29 -1.18
CA VAL A 101 21.31 -0.01 -2.59
C VAL A 101 22.66 -0.70 -2.72
N ASN A 102 22.78 -1.55 -3.74
CA ASN A 102 24.07 -2.03 -4.19
C ASN A 102 24.76 -0.98 -5.11
N GLY A 103 26.07 -0.81 -4.93
CA GLY A 103 26.86 0.11 -5.76
C GLY A 103 26.47 1.59 -5.60
N ASN A 104 26.46 2.31 -6.72
CA ASN A 104 26.23 3.77 -6.76
C ASN A 104 24.84 4.14 -7.30
N SER A 105 23.85 3.26 -7.07
CA SER A 105 22.49 3.48 -7.56
C SER A 105 21.84 4.67 -6.83
N ARG A 106 21.04 5.46 -7.54
CA ARG A 106 20.43 6.69 -6.97
C ARG A 106 19.11 6.44 -6.26
N ILE A 107 18.45 5.32 -6.53
CA ILE A 107 17.12 5.00 -6.02
C ILE A 107 17.16 3.71 -5.22
N ALA A 108 16.71 3.79 -3.97
CA ALA A 108 16.43 2.65 -3.13
C ALA A 108 14.94 2.31 -3.20
N HIS A 109 14.58 1.08 -3.56
CA HIS A 109 13.21 0.60 -3.44
C HIS A 109 13.05 -0.18 -2.13
N VAL A 110 12.29 0.39 -1.19
CA VAL A 110 12.04 -0.15 0.15
C VAL A 110 10.59 -0.61 0.25
N ALA A 111 10.35 -1.88 0.54
CA ALA A 111 9.01 -2.46 0.65
C ALA A 111 8.67 -2.79 2.12
N LEU A 112 7.60 -2.20 2.66
CA LEU A 112 7.19 -2.42 4.05
C LEU A 112 6.31 -3.67 4.18
N VAL A 113 6.50 -4.44 5.26
CA VAL A 113 5.73 -5.65 5.57
C VAL A 113 5.22 -5.61 7.01
N TYR A 114 3.89 -5.55 7.18
CA TYR A 114 3.23 -5.63 8.48
C TYR A 114 3.05 -7.11 8.88
N SER A 115 3.95 -7.65 9.71
CA SER A 115 3.88 -9.00 10.29
C SER A 115 2.92 -9.08 11.49
N HIS A 116 2.33 -10.26 11.73
CA HIS A 116 1.46 -10.59 12.87
C HIS A 116 0.25 -9.66 13.12
N LEU A 117 -0.42 -9.25 12.05
CA LEU A 117 -1.72 -8.57 12.16
C LEU A 117 -2.89 -9.54 12.45
N GLU A 118 -2.60 -10.84 12.51
CA GLU A 118 -3.55 -11.94 12.67
C GLU A 118 -3.91 -12.18 14.15
N ASP A 119 -4.49 -11.20 14.84
CA ASP A 119 -5.21 -11.55 16.06
C ASP A 119 -6.50 -12.30 15.66
N HIS A 120 -6.54 -13.57 16.05
CA HIS A 120 -7.57 -14.53 15.66
C HIS A 120 -8.87 -14.30 16.42
N GLY A 121 -9.86 -13.71 15.73
CA GLY A 121 -11.24 -13.69 16.20
C GLY A 121 -12.19 -13.18 15.12
N PHE A 122 -13.25 -13.95 14.82
CA PHE A 122 -14.38 -13.43 14.08
C PHE A 122 -15.08 -12.40 14.99
N HIS A 123 -14.75 -11.13 14.84
CA HIS A 123 -15.29 -10.07 15.70
C HIS A 123 -16.59 -9.54 15.10
N LEU A 124 -17.68 -10.29 15.27
CA LEU A 124 -19.02 -9.97 14.76
C LEU A 124 -19.47 -8.53 15.09
N GLY A 125 -19.01 -7.97 16.22
CA GLY A 125 -19.29 -6.57 16.60
C GLY A 125 -18.66 -5.54 15.65
N SER A 126 -17.42 -5.76 15.21
CA SER A 126 -16.70 -4.86 14.31
C SER A 126 -17.30 -4.85 12.90
N ALA A 127 -17.62 -6.03 12.36
CA ALA A 127 -18.30 -6.16 11.07
C ALA A 127 -19.69 -5.51 11.09
N PHE A 128 -20.43 -5.68 12.20
CA PHE A 128 -21.72 -5.02 12.37
C PHE A 128 -21.60 -3.49 12.44
N GLU A 129 -20.58 -2.96 13.13
CA GLU A 129 -20.34 -1.52 13.21
C GLU A 129 -19.93 -0.93 11.85
N ALA A 130 -19.00 -1.56 11.13
CA ALA A 130 -18.60 -1.17 9.79
C ALA A 130 -19.79 -1.20 8.82
N ALA A 131 -20.58 -2.27 8.85
CA ALA A 131 -21.78 -2.40 8.03
C ALA A 131 -22.84 -1.34 8.38
N THR A 132 -23.02 -1.02 9.66
CA THR A 132 -23.96 0.03 10.09
C THR A 132 -23.51 1.40 9.62
N ARG A 133 -22.22 1.75 9.80
CA ARG A 133 -21.64 3.02 9.34
C ARG A 133 -21.75 3.14 7.83
N ALA A 134 -21.39 2.09 7.09
CA ALA A 134 -21.51 2.06 5.64
C ALA A 134 -22.97 2.25 5.20
N THR A 135 -23.92 1.50 5.79
CA THR A 135 -25.35 1.54 5.44
C THR A 135 -25.96 2.93 5.65
N LEU A 136 -25.64 3.58 6.77
CA LEU A 136 -26.15 4.92 7.09
C LEU A 136 -25.56 6.01 6.19
N SER A 137 -24.41 5.73 5.55
CA SER A 137 -23.61 6.72 4.83
C SER A 137 -23.52 6.46 3.33
N VAL A 138 -24.18 5.40 2.84
CA VAL A 138 -24.22 5.05 1.41
C VAL A 138 -24.60 6.26 0.55
N ALA A 139 -25.55 7.07 1.03
CA ALA A 139 -26.01 8.26 0.32
C ALA A 139 -24.94 9.36 0.16
N ASN A 140 -23.90 9.39 1.01
CA ASN A 140 -22.78 10.32 0.88
C ASN A 140 -21.76 9.86 -0.17
N TYR A 141 -21.75 8.57 -0.50
CA TYR A 141 -20.77 7.97 -1.40
C TYR A 141 -21.32 7.71 -2.80
N THR A 142 -22.58 7.31 -2.90
CA THR A 142 -23.21 6.92 -4.16
C THR A 142 -24.71 7.19 -4.14
N THR A 143 -25.29 7.38 -5.33
CA THR A 143 -26.74 7.46 -5.50
C THR A 143 -27.35 6.06 -5.70
N LEU A 144 -28.65 5.91 -5.42
CA LEU A 144 -29.37 4.64 -5.61
C LEU A 144 -29.37 4.15 -7.07
N PRO A 145 -29.55 5.01 -8.10
CA PRO A 145 -29.38 4.61 -9.49
C PRO A 145 -27.95 4.15 -9.81
N SER A 146 -26.92 4.82 -9.28
CA SER A 146 -25.52 4.44 -9.47
C SER A 146 -25.20 3.07 -8.86
N LEU A 147 -25.78 2.74 -7.70
CA LEU A 147 -25.65 1.39 -7.10
C LEU A 147 -26.20 0.30 -8.01
N ILE A 148 -27.38 0.52 -8.58
CA ILE A 148 -28.01 -0.45 -9.50
C ILE A 148 -27.13 -0.60 -10.76
N ARG A 149 -26.65 0.53 -11.31
CA ARG A 149 -25.75 0.53 -12.47
C ARG A 149 -24.45 -0.23 -12.18
N MET A 150 -23.85 0.00 -11.02
CA MET A 150 -22.63 -0.68 -10.57
C MET A 150 -22.86 -2.20 -10.50
N GLY A 151 -23.93 -2.65 -9.85
CA GLY A 151 -24.27 -4.07 -9.77
C GLY A 151 -24.49 -4.74 -11.14
N VAL A 152 -25.02 -4.01 -12.12
CA VAL A 152 -25.18 -4.51 -13.51
C VAL A 152 -23.83 -4.55 -14.24
N VAL A 153 -23.00 -3.50 -14.14
CA VAL A 153 -21.68 -3.45 -14.77
C VAL A 153 -20.77 -4.56 -14.22
N ASP A 154 -20.75 -4.76 -12.91
CA ASP A 154 -19.94 -5.79 -12.26
C ASP A 154 -20.40 -7.19 -12.65
N ALA A 155 -21.72 -7.44 -12.71
CA ALA A 155 -22.26 -8.71 -13.20
C ALA A 155 -21.86 -8.97 -14.65
N VAL A 156 -22.02 -7.98 -15.55
CA VAL A 156 -21.67 -8.11 -16.97
C VAL A 156 -20.15 -8.30 -17.15
N GLY A 157 -19.33 -7.60 -16.37
CA GLY A 157 -17.87 -7.77 -16.36
C GLY A 157 -17.46 -9.18 -15.92
N ALA A 158 -18.01 -9.66 -14.81
CA ALA A 158 -17.76 -11.01 -14.31
C ALA A 158 -18.17 -12.10 -15.33
N PHE A 159 -19.28 -11.91 -16.06
CA PHE A 159 -19.71 -12.82 -17.12
C PHE A 159 -18.82 -12.77 -18.37
N ARG A 160 -18.33 -11.59 -18.78
CA ARG A 160 -17.49 -11.42 -19.98
C ARG A 160 -16.04 -11.84 -19.78
N HIS A 161 -15.55 -11.84 -18.55
CA HIS A 161 -14.16 -12.19 -18.22
C HIS A 161 -14.01 -13.61 -17.63
N HIS A 162 -15.10 -14.36 -17.49
CA HIS A 162 -15.07 -15.76 -17.04
C HIS A 162 -14.21 -16.67 -17.94
N ASP A 163 -14.09 -16.33 -19.22
CA ASP A 163 -13.30 -17.10 -20.20
C ASP A 163 -11.76 -16.90 -20.07
N ARG A 164 -11.29 -15.99 -19.21
CA ARG A 164 -9.85 -15.75 -18.95
C ARG A 164 -9.33 -16.31 -17.62
N ALA A 165 -10.13 -17.11 -16.92
CA ALA A 165 -9.85 -17.62 -15.57
C ALA A 165 -8.66 -18.61 -15.44
N ALA A 166 -7.82 -18.77 -16.47
CA ALA A 166 -6.62 -19.61 -16.44
C ALA A 166 -5.30 -18.80 -16.36
N ALA A 167 -5.36 -17.47 -16.29
CA ALA A 167 -4.15 -16.65 -16.16
C ALA A 167 -3.69 -16.57 -14.69
N GLU A 168 -2.39 -16.82 -14.46
CA GLU A 168 -1.75 -16.78 -13.13
C GLU A 168 -1.98 -15.42 -12.44
N ILE A 169 -2.34 -15.45 -11.15
CA ILE A 169 -2.43 -14.26 -10.30
C ILE A 169 -1.00 -13.75 -10.05
N THR A 170 -0.81 -12.44 -9.98
CA THR A 170 0.54 -11.87 -9.82
C THR A 170 0.89 -11.59 -8.35
N PRO A 171 2.19 -11.44 -8.02
CA PRO A 171 2.65 -11.38 -6.62
C PRO A 171 2.02 -10.30 -5.73
N SER A 172 1.64 -9.17 -6.30
CA SER A 172 0.96 -8.07 -5.59
C SER A 172 -0.46 -8.44 -5.14
N LEU A 173 -1.10 -9.36 -5.85
CA LEU A 173 -2.47 -9.81 -5.57
C LEU A 173 -2.53 -11.19 -4.92
N TYR A 174 -1.39 -11.81 -4.61
CA TYR A 174 -1.38 -13.02 -3.81
C TYR A 174 -1.88 -12.69 -2.41
N VAL A 175 -3.04 -13.27 -2.07
CA VAL A 175 -3.44 -13.43 -0.69
C VAL A 175 -2.29 -14.11 0.04
N ARG A 176 -1.79 -13.47 1.09
CA ARG A 176 -0.73 -14.03 1.93
C ARG A 176 -1.12 -15.45 2.34
N GLN A 177 -0.31 -16.43 1.97
CA GLN A 177 -0.50 -17.80 2.43
C GLN A 177 -0.31 -17.81 3.95
N ARG A 178 -1.23 -18.46 4.68
CA ARG A 178 -1.03 -18.77 6.09
C ARG A 178 0.24 -19.61 6.17
N LEU A 179 1.32 -19.04 6.68
CA LEU A 179 2.61 -19.75 6.79
C LEU A 179 2.60 -20.84 7.88
N HIS A 180 1.47 -21.08 8.55
CA HIS A 180 1.37 -22.10 9.59
C HIS A 180 1.44 -23.54 9.07
N ASP A 181 1.23 -23.77 7.76
CA ASP A 181 1.13 -25.14 7.20
C ASP A 181 2.46 -25.71 6.67
N THR A 182 3.57 -24.94 6.69
CA THR A 182 4.86 -25.39 6.13
C THR A 182 5.94 -25.78 7.15
N LEU A 183 5.69 -25.69 8.46
CA LEU A 183 6.62 -26.17 9.48
C LEU A 183 5.86 -27.03 10.49
N GLY A 184 5.94 -28.35 10.29
CA GLY A 184 5.68 -29.29 11.35
C GLY A 184 6.75 -29.16 12.42
N ASP A 185 6.36 -28.74 13.62
CA ASP A 185 7.00 -29.01 14.91
C ASP A 185 5.93 -28.69 15.98
N ALA A 186 5.28 -29.70 16.57
CA ALA A 186 5.71 -30.45 17.75
C ALA A 186 4.99 -29.95 19.02
N GLU A 187 4.04 -30.80 19.46
CA GLU A 187 3.49 -30.95 20.81
C GLU A 187 2.74 -29.77 21.46
N THR A 188 1.42 -29.83 21.36
CA THR A 188 0.53 -29.36 22.44
C THR A 188 -0.45 -30.49 22.80
N PRO A 189 -0.69 -30.81 24.09
CA PRO A 189 -1.36 -32.05 24.47
C PRO A 189 -2.84 -32.07 24.10
N ALA A 190 -3.28 -33.26 23.68
CA ALA A 190 -4.62 -33.63 23.25
C ALA A 190 -5.78 -33.02 24.06
N GLN A 191 -6.69 -32.33 23.35
CA GLN A 191 -8.11 -32.35 23.70
C GLN A 191 -8.83 -33.39 22.83
N PRO A 192 -9.74 -34.20 23.39
CA PRO A 192 -10.31 -35.34 22.69
C PRO A 192 -11.29 -34.90 21.60
N ALA A 193 -11.12 -35.51 20.43
CA ALA A 193 -11.95 -35.36 19.25
C ALA A 193 -13.42 -35.74 19.52
N ALA A 194 -14.33 -34.89 19.07
CA ALA A 194 -15.71 -35.27 18.79
C ALA A 194 -15.99 -35.08 17.29
N THR A 195 -15.95 -36.21 16.58
CA THR A 195 -16.69 -36.55 15.36
C THR A 195 -16.55 -35.63 14.13
N GLY A 196 -15.68 -36.03 13.20
CA GLY A 196 -16.15 -36.62 11.94
C GLY A 196 -16.42 -35.69 10.74
N ALA A 197 -15.38 -35.04 10.23
CA ALA A 197 -15.14 -34.89 8.78
C ALA A 197 -13.68 -34.44 8.61
N ALA A 198 -12.87 -35.21 7.88
CA ALA A 198 -11.52 -34.79 7.51
C ALA A 198 -11.62 -33.55 6.62
N PRO A 199 -11.00 -32.41 6.96
CA PRO A 199 -10.93 -31.29 6.03
C PRO A 199 -9.99 -31.69 4.88
N ASP A 200 -10.51 -31.63 3.66
CA ASP A 200 -9.78 -31.86 2.42
C ASP A 200 -8.76 -30.73 2.20
N ILE A 201 -7.49 -31.00 2.49
CA ILE A 201 -6.34 -30.07 2.54
C ILE A 201 -5.82 -29.70 1.13
N ARG A 202 -6.71 -29.44 0.16
CA ARG A 202 -6.31 -29.03 -1.21
C ARG A 202 -7.18 -27.94 -1.83
N HIS A 203 -7.95 -27.20 -1.04
CA HIS A 203 -8.70 -26.05 -1.54
C HIS A 203 -8.00 -24.75 -1.17
N ASN A 204 -7.05 -24.37 -2.02
CA ASN A 204 -6.60 -22.99 -2.16
C ASN A 204 -7.85 -22.16 -2.50
N PRO A 205 -8.28 -21.15 -1.71
CA PRO A 205 -9.40 -20.31 -2.10
C PRO A 205 -8.93 -19.30 -3.16
N SER A 206 -8.48 -19.79 -4.32
CA SER A 206 -8.01 -19.00 -5.45
C SER A 206 -9.18 -18.48 -6.28
N GLY A 207 -10.06 -17.69 -5.64
CA GLY A 207 -11.26 -17.16 -6.28
C GLY A 207 -11.48 -15.68 -5.93
N MET A 208 -12.05 -14.93 -6.88
CA MET A 208 -12.45 -13.53 -6.73
C MET A 208 -13.21 -13.26 -5.41
N PHE A 209 -14.06 -14.20 -4.99
CA PHE A 209 -14.82 -14.10 -3.74
C PHE A 209 -13.96 -14.13 -2.48
N ALA A 210 -12.85 -14.89 -2.47
CA ALA A 210 -11.95 -14.93 -1.34
C ALA A 210 -11.16 -13.63 -1.19
N VAL A 211 -10.75 -13.04 -2.32
CA VAL A 211 -10.02 -11.76 -2.33
C VAL A 211 -10.94 -10.60 -1.92
N VAL A 212 -12.18 -10.58 -2.40
CA VAL A 212 -13.17 -9.55 -2.01
C VAL A 212 -13.57 -9.68 -0.53
N LYS A 213 -13.81 -10.90 -0.04
CA LYS A 213 -14.12 -11.13 1.36
C LYS A 213 -12.96 -10.75 2.27
N GLN A 214 -11.73 -11.05 1.86
CA GLN A 214 -10.55 -10.63 2.60
C GLN A 214 -10.38 -9.10 2.60
N LEU A 215 -10.63 -8.44 1.47
CA LEU A 215 -10.65 -6.97 1.42
C LEU A 215 -11.71 -6.38 2.38
N GLU A 216 -12.89 -6.98 2.46
CA GLU A 216 -13.97 -6.57 3.38
C GLU A 216 -13.59 -6.82 4.85
N ASP A 217 -13.02 -8.00 5.15
CA ASP A 217 -12.52 -8.36 6.49
C ASP A 217 -11.38 -7.41 6.91
N ASP A 218 -10.47 -7.07 6.00
CA ASP A 218 -9.36 -6.15 6.26
C ASP A 218 -9.84 -4.70 6.43
N VAL A 219 -10.87 -4.25 5.69
CA VAL A 219 -11.48 -2.91 5.85
C VAL A 219 -12.11 -2.80 7.22
N THR A 220 -12.90 -3.80 7.58
CA THR A 220 -13.50 -3.91 8.92
C THR A 220 -12.42 -3.89 9.99
N THR A 221 -11.35 -4.64 9.77
CA THR A 221 -10.26 -4.75 10.73
C THR A 221 -9.52 -3.42 10.89
N TYR A 222 -9.13 -2.73 9.81
CA TYR A 222 -8.41 -1.44 9.93
C TYR A 222 -9.29 -0.30 10.45
N VAL A 223 -10.58 -0.28 10.13
CA VAL A 223 -11.53 0.76 10.58
C VAL A 223 -11.95 0.54 12.03
N CYS A 224 -12.24 -0.70 12.42
CA CYS A 224 -12.85 -1.00 13.72
C CYS A 224 -11.84 -1.47 14.78
N ARG A 225 -10.65 -1.95 14.40
CA ARG A 225 -9.60 -2.32 15.35
C ARG A 225 -8.55 -1.23 15.46
N ASN A 226 -8.82 -0.29 16.38
CA ASN A 226 -7.89 0.80 16.67
C ASN A 226 -6.51 0.28 17.10
N ASP A 227 -6.43 -0.85 17.80
CA ASP A 227 -5.17 -1.48 18.16
C ASP A 227 -4.36 -1.91 16.94
N LEU A 228 -5.00 -2.52 15.94
CA LEU A 228 -4.33 -2.93 14.71
C LEU A 228 -3.90 -1.73 13.88
N ARG A 229 -4.81 -0.75 13.73
CA ARG A 229 -4.55 0.52 13.06
C ARG A 229 -3.32 1.20 13.65
N GLU A 230 -3.27 1.35 14.98
CA GLU A 230 -2.15 1.98 15.68
C GLU A 230 -0.85 1.19 15.56
N ARG A 231 -0.88 -0.16 15.53
CA ARG A 231 0.32 -0.98 15.27
C ARG A 231 0.88 -0.75 13.87
N VAL A 232 0.02 -0.78 12.84
CA VAL A 232 0.42 -0.51 11.44
C VAL A 232 0.94 0.91 11.31
N LYS A 233 0.18 1.89 11.82
CA LYS A 233 0.53 3.31 11.81
C LYS A 233 1.88 3.55 12.48
N SER A 234 2.09 3.01 13.67
CA SER A 234 3.35 3.15 14.42
C SER A 234 4.54 2.61 13.63
N PHE A 235 4.39 1.46 12.97
CA PHE A 235 5.48 0.90 12.16
C PHE A 235 5.76 1.74 10.90
N VAL A 236 4.74 2.11 10.12
CA VAL A 236 4.96 2.94 8.92
C VAL A 236 5.57 4.27 9.30
N GLN A 237 5.04 4.90 10.35
CA GLN A 237 5.53 6.17 10.85
C GLN A 237 7.00 6.08 11.26
N GLU A 238 7.35 5.03 12.02
CA GLU A 238 8.72 4.79 12.44
C GLU A 238 9.67 4.58 11.24
N ALA A 239 9.27 3.77 10.26
CA ALA A 239 10.06 3.55 9.05
C ALA A 239 10.28 4.86 8.27
N LEU A 240 9.21 5.62 8.01
CA LEU A 240 9.31 6.90 7.28
C LEU A 240 10.16 7.93 8.04
N LEU A 241 10.03 8.02 9.36
CA LEU A 241 10.85 8.90 10.19
C LEU A 241 12.32 8.52 10.14
N ARG A 242 12.66 7.23 10.22
CA ARG A 242 14.04 6.80 10.11
C ARG A 242 14.62 7.12 8.74
N ILE A 243 13.88 6.84 7.66
CA ILE A 243 14.31 7.21 6.30
C ILE A 243 14.54 8.71 6.20
N ALA A 244 13.63 9.53 6.74
CA ALA A 244 13.76 10.98 6.70
C ALA A 244 15.00 11.48 7.47
N CYS A 245 15.32 10.83 8.59
CA CYS A 245 16.45 11.19 9.45
C CYS A 245 17.79 10.57 9.00
N ARG A 246 17.84 9.84 7.88
CA ARG A 246 19.07 9.26 7.33
C ARG A 246 19.91 10.31 6.61
N PRO A 247 21.24 10.34 6.83
CA PRO A 247 22.11 11.33 6.19
C PRO A 247 22.34 11.07 4.69
N ASP A 248 22.05 9.86 4.20
CA ASP A 248 22.20 9.44 2.81
C ASP A 248 20.89 9.51 2.00
N VAL A 249 19.81 10.06 2.57
CA VAL A 249 18.50 10.15 1.91
C VAL A 249 18.08 11.61 1.73
N ASP A 250 17.83 12.00 0.48
CA ASP A 250 17.39 13.36 0.13
C ASP A 250 15.89 13.46 -0.05
N SER A 251 15.27 12.40 -0.54
CA SER A 251 13.86 12.43 -0.90
C SER A 251 13.18 11.09 -0.71
N ILE A 252 11.90 11.16 -0.37
CA ILE A 252 11.02 10.01 -0.21
C ILE A 252 9.91 10.10 -1.24
N ILE A 253 9.67 9.02 -1.97
CA ILE A 253 8.48 8.82 -2.79
C ILE A 253 7.69 7.70 -2.14
N VAL A 254 6.47 7.99 -1.70
CA VAL A 254 5.58 6.98 -1.13
C VAL A 254 4.73 6.41 -2.26
N ASN A 255 4.93 5.13 -2.58
CA ASN A 255 4.09 4.38 -3.51
C ASN A 255 3.16 3.47 -2.70
N SER A 256 1.86 3.73 -2.75
CA SER A 256 0.89 3.02 -1.94
C SER A 256 -0.21 2.41 -2.79
N HIS A 257 -0.65 1.22 -2.41
CA HIS A 257 -1.65 0.45 -3.15
C HIS A 257 -2.75 -0.08 -2.23
N SER A 258 -4.00 -0.04 -2.70
CA SER A 258 -5.17 -0.54 -1.97
C SER A 258 -5.29 0.09 -0.58
N GLN A 259 -5.52 -0.69 0.48
CA GLN A 259 -5.52 -0.19 1.85
C GLN A 259 -4.18 0.42 2.32
N GLY A 260 -3.07 0.12 1.64
CA GLY A 260 -1.80 0.78 1.88
C GLY A 260 -1.90 2.30 1.66
N THR A 261 -2.81 2.75 0.78
CA THR A 261 -3.09 4.18 0.58
C THR A 261 -3.71 4.83 1.82
N VAL A 262 -4.59 4.09 2.51
CA VAL A 262 -5.23 4.53 3.76
C VAL A 262 -4.20 4.60 4.89
N ALA A 263 -3.38 3.56 5.05
CA ALA A 263 -2.31 3.54 6.04
C ALA A 263 -1.28 4.65 5.79
N SER A 264 -0.93 4.89 4.53
CA SER A 264 -0.02 5.96 4.14
C SER A 264 -0.62 7.34 4.47
N PHE A 265 -1.89 7.58 4.12
CA PHE A 265 -2.57 8.84 4.43
C PHE A 265 -2.65 9.10 5.95
N ASP A 266 -3.08 8.11 6.73
CA ASP A 266 -3.19 8.20 8.20
C ASP A 266 -1.83 8.50 8.85
N VAL A 267 -0.74 7.94 8.32
CA VAL A 267 0.61 8.24 8.83
C VAL A 267 1.08 9.62 8.41
N LEU A 268 0.96 9.94 7.12
CA LEU A 268 1.44 11.20 6.54
C LEU A 268 0.73 12.42 7.15
N GLN A 269 -0.56 12.30 7.49
CA GLN A 269 -1.33 13.33 8.19
C GLN A 269 -0.63 13.79 9.49
N HIS A 270 0.06 12.87 10.17
CA HIS A 270 0.64 13.08 11.49
C HIS A 270 2.17 13.14 11.49
N LEU A 271 2.82 13.07 10.32
CA LEU A 271 4.26 13.23 10.27
C LEU A 271 4.68 14.65 10.70
N PRO A 272 5.80 14.78 11.41
CA PRO A 272 6.34 16.10 11.71
C PRO A 272 6.73 16.82 10.41
N PRO A 273 6.62 18.17 10.35
CA PRO A 273 6.80 18.92 9.11
C PRO A 273 8.10 18.63 8.36
N PHE A 274 9.22 18.42 9.06
CA PHE A 274 10.51 18.13 8.42
C PHE A 274 10.48 16.82 7.61
N ALA A 275 9.81 15.79 8.12
CA ALA A 275 9.71 14.50 7.45
C ALA A 275 8.69 14.55 6.32
N ALA A 276 7.54 15.21 6.55
CA ALA A 276 6.51 15.38 5.52
C ALA A 276 7.05 16.16 4.30
N GLN A 277 7.87 17.19 4.50
CA GLN A 277 8.50 17.97 3.42
C GLN A 277 9.53 17.18 2.59
N GLN A 278 10.11 16.12 3.17
CA GLN A 278 11.04 15.23 2.48
C GLN A 278 10.34 14.24 1.56
N VAL A 279 9.03 14.02 1.79
CA VAL A 279 8.16 13.28 0.87
C VAL A 279 7.89 14.18 -0.35
N SER A 280 8.59 13.90 -1.45
CA SER A 280 8.45 14.65 -2.69
C SER A 280 7.22 14.24 -3.49
N TRP A 281 6.76 13.01 -3.32
CA TRP A 281 5.60 12.50 -4.04
C TRP A 281 4.86 11.43 -3.22
N LEU A 282 3.55 11.60 -3.07
CA LEU A 282 2.61 10.58 -2.65
C LEU A 282 1.92 10.01 -3.88
N ILE A 283 2.10 8.73 -4.13
CA ILE A 283 1.45 7.99 -5.21
C ILE A 283 0.48 7.00 -4.56
N THR A 284 -0.79 7.13 -4.88
CA THR A 284 -1.84 6.21 -4.47
C THR A 284 -2.36 5.45 -5.68
N SER A 285 -2.63 4.17 -5.53
CA SER A 285 -3.18 3.31 -6.59
C SER A 285 -4.22 2.37 -6.01
N GLY A 286 -5.33 2.15 -6.73
CA GLY A 286 -6.39 1.29 -6.21
C GLY A 286 -7.02 1.83 -4.91
N SER A 287 -7.02 3.15 -4.70
CA SER A 287 -7.23 3.73 -3.37
C SER A 287 -8.70 3.71 -2.92
N PRO A 288 -9.03 3.11 -1.76
CA PRO A 288 -10.34 3.24 -1.14
C PRO A 288 -10.50 4.52 -0.30
N LEU A 289 -9.57 5.49 -0.36
CA LEU A 289 -9.59 6.66 0.53
C LEU A 289 -10.90 7.44 0.50
N ARG A 290 -11.54 7.57 -0.66
CA ARG A 290 -12.87 8.21 -0.76
C ARG A 290 -13.92 7.45 0.04
N LYS A 291 -13.99 6.13 -0.13
CA LYS A 291 -14.89 5.26 0.66
C LYS A 291 -14.64 5.44 2.16
N TYR A 292 -13.38 5.56 2.58
CA TYR A 292 -13.05 5.80 3.99
C TYR A 292 -13.54 7.14 4.51
N ALA A 293 -13.34 8.22 3.73
CA ALA A 293 -13.86 9.54 4.08
C ALA A 293 -15.40 9.55 4.14
N ASP A 294 -16.06 9.01 3.12
CA ASP A 294 -17.50 9.17 2.90
C ASP A 294 -18.35 8.12 3.65
N LEU A 295 -17.94 6.84 3.64
CA LEU A 295 -18.70 5.73 4.25
C LEU A 295 -18.35 5.51 5.73
N PHE A 296 -17.09 5.72 6.11
CA PHE A 296 -16.60 5.42 7.46
C PHE A 296 -16.37 6.67 8.33
N TYR A 297 -16.73 7.85 7.82
CA TYR A 297 -16.57 9.15 8.49
C TYR A 297 -15.14 9.40 8.99
N TRP A 298 -14.13 8.97 8.23
CA TRP A 298 -12.74 9.35 8.52
C TRP A 298 -12.50 10.85 8.32
N GLY A 299 -13.37 11.51 7.55
CA GLY A 299 -13.31 12.93 7.28
C GLY A 299 -12.28 13.26 6.19
N TYR A 300 -12.10 14.56 5.99
CA TYR A 300 -11.34 15.12 4.88
C TYR A 300 -10.05 15.82 5.32
N GLU A 301 -9.70 15.78 6.61
CA GLU A 301 -8.53 16.48 7.14
C GLU A 301 -7.23 15.75 6.76
N ALA A 302 -6.36 16.44 6.05
CA ALA A 302 -5.13 15.93 5.48
C ALA A 302 -3.90 16.25 6.34
N GLY A 303 -3.99 17.19 7.28
CA GLY A 303 -2.89 17.56 8.18
C GLY A 303 -1.58 17.81 7.42
N SER A 304 -0.52 17.12 7.82
CA SER A 304 0.81 17.25 7.21
C SER A 304 0.92 16.77 5.75
N VAL A 305 -0.08 16.07 5.20
CA VAL A 305 -0.10 15.69 3.77
C VAL A 305 0.01 16.93 2.87
N ARG A 306 -0.49 18.09 3.31
CA ARG A 306 -0.35 19.36 2.57
C ARG A 306 1.09 19.78 2.31
N LEU A 307 2.05 19.24 3.07
CA LEU A 307 3.48 19.54 2.95
C LEU A 307 4.18 18.63 1.93
N VAL A 308 3.50 17.55 1.51
CA VAL A 308 3.96 16.70 0.41
C VAL A 308 3.88 17.51 -0.87
N LYS A 309 4.97 17.51 -1.66
CA LYS A 309 5.06 18.40 -2.83
C LYS A 309 4.04 18.03 -3.92
N ARG A 310 3.74 16.74 -4.08
CA ARG A 310 2.84 16.22 -5.12
C ARG A 310 2.06 15.01 -4.63
N TRP A 311 0.80 14.93 -5.03
CA TRP A 311 -0.03 13.74 -4.84
C TRP A 311 -0.66 13.33 -6.18
N THR A 312 -0.33 12.11 -6.64
CA THR A 312 -0.95 11.50 -7.82
C THR A 312 -1.73 10.24 -7.42
N ASN A 313 -2.96 10.14 -7.85
CA ASN A 313 -3.83 8.99 -7.61
C ASN A 313 -4.15 8.27 -8.92
N PHE A 314 -3.73 7.01 -9.04
CA PHE A 314 -4.06 6.15 -10.16
C PHE A 314 -5.31 5.33 -9.83
N TRP A 315 -6.28 5.34 -10.73
CA TRP A 315 -7.53 4.60 -10.54
C TRP A 315 -8.04 4.03 -11.87
N ASP A 316 -8.63 2.84 -11.81
CA ASP A 316 -9.36 2.23 -12.91
C ASP A 316 -10.87 2.32 -12.59
N GLU A 317 -11.68 2.73 -13.56
CA GLU A 317 -13.14 2.85 -13.40
C GLU A 317 -13.81 1.51 -13.04
N LYS A 318 -13.21 0.40 -13.49
CA LYS A 318 -13.69 -0.96 -13.26
C LYS A 318 -13.13 -1.56 -11.96
N ASP A 319 -12.27 -0.84 -11.25
CA ASP A 319 -11.79 -1.26 -9.94
C ASP A 319 -12.89 -0.99 -8.89
N PRO A 320 -13.42 -2.02 -8.21
CA PRO A 320 -14.47 -1.84 -7.21
C PRO A 320 -13.97 -1.09 -5.97
N VAL A 321 -12.65 -1.04 -5.76
CA VAL A 321 -11.99 -0.43 -4.60
C VAL A 321 -11.59 1.01 -4.87
N ALA A 322 -11.07 1.30 -6.06
CA ALA A 322 -10.59 2.63 -6.40
C ALA A 322 -11.71 3.63 -6.67
N ASP A 323 -11.47 4.88 -6.32
CA ASP A 323 -12.22 6.04 -6.77
C ASP A 323 -11.25 7.20 -7.05
N PRO A 324 -11.64 8.16 -7.91
CA PRO A 324 -10.91 9.42 -8.08
C PRO A 324 -10.95 10.26 -6.78
N LEU A 325 -9.84 10.94 -6.46
CA LEU A 325 -9.68 11.75 -5.25
C LEU A 325 -9.65 13.26 -5.52
N ALA A 326 -9.41 13.68 -6.76
CA ALA A 326 -9.43 15.06 -7.21
C ALA A 326 -10.84 15.68 -7.26
N PRO A 327 -11.93 14.95 -7.56
CA PRO A 327 -13.28 15.49 -7.43
C PRO A 327 -13.57 15.95 -5.99
N PRO A 328 -14.41 16.98 -5.81
CA PRO A 328 -14.76 17.49 -4.49
C PRO A 328 -15.54 16.45 -3.66
N SER A 329 -15.72 16.74 -2.36
CA SER A 329 -16.41 15.84 -1.42
C SER A 329 -17.90 15.60 -1.73
N HIS A 330 -18.51 16.41 -2.60
CA HIS A 330 -19.90 16.23 -3.03
C HIS A 330 -20.05 15.44 -4.34
N TRP A 331 -18.95 14.99 -4.95
CA TRP A 331 -19.00 14.06 -6.07
C TRP A 331 -19.33 12.66 -5.57
N HIS A 332 -20.24 11.96 -6.25
CA HIS A 332 -20.61 10.59 -5.91
C HIS A 332 -20.14 9.61 -6.98
N ARG A 333 -19.86 8.36 -6.58
CA ARG A 333 -19.53 7.30 -7.54
C ARG A 333 -20.65 7.13 -8.56
N GLY A 334 -20.25 7.13 -9.84
CA GLY A 334 -21.15 7.02 -10.99
C GLY A 334 -21.63 8.35 -11.56
N ASP A 335 -21.37 9.47 -10.88
CA ASP A 335 -21.53 10.80 -11.46
C ASP A 335 -20.44 11.04 -12.51
N ALA A 336 -20.72 11.92 -13.49
CA ALA A 336 -19.68 12.38 -14.40
C ALA A 336 -18.58 13.11 -13.62
N LEU A 337 -17.32 12.95 -14.03
CA LEU A 337 -16.24 13.73 -13.44
C LEU A 337 -16.48 15.22 -13.71
N PRO A 338 -16.30 16.08 -12.69
CA PRO A 338 -16.40 17.51 -12.91
C PRO A 338 -15.25 18.01 -13.81
N PRO A 339 -15.40 19.17 -14.47
CA PRO A 339 -14.32 19.81 -15.21
C PRO A 339 -13.06 19.94 -14.34
N LEU A 340 -11.87 19.88 -14.96
CA LEU A 340 -10.59 19.93 -14.23
C LEU A 340 -10.45 21.18 -13.35
N GLU A 341 -11.02 22.31 -13.77
CA GLU A 341 -11.08 23.58 -13.02
C GLU A 341 -11.76 23.42 -11.64
N GLU A 342 -12.72 22.48 -11.55
CA GLU A 342 -13.55 22.23 -10.36
C GLU A 342 -13.03 21.06 -9.53
N GLN A 343 -11.98 20.36 -9.99
CA GLN A 343 -11.32 19.27 -9.27
C GLN A 343 -10.33 19.83 -8.24
N THR A 344 -10.86 20.44 -7.18
CA THR A 344 -10.05 21.06 -6.14
C THR A 344 -9.38 20.06 -5.20
N GLY A 345 -9.73 18.76 -5.25
CA GLY A 345 -9.32 17.73 -4.31
C GLY A 345 -10.33 17.56 -3.18
N MET A 346 -10.62 16.32 -2.76
CA MET A 346 -11.56 16.08 -1.66
C MET A 346 -10.98 16.38 -0.26
N PHE A 347 -9.66 16.32 -0.10
CA PHE A 347 -8.97 16.50 1.18
C PHE A 347 -8.56 17.95 1.40
N GLN A 348 -8.61 18.39 2.65
CA GLN A 348 -8.32 19.76 3.09
C GLN A 348 -7.34 19.74 4.26
N ALA A 349 -6.57 20.82 4.45
CA ALA A 349 -5.76 21.01 5.64
C ALA A 349 -5.81 22.47 6.09
N VAL A 350 -5.52 22.71 7.36
CA VAL A 350 -5.37 24.07 7.88
C VAL A 350 -4.02 24.65 7.42
N ASP A 351 -4.09 25.78 6.71
CA ASP A 351 -2.91 26.62 6.46
C ASP A 351 -2.48 27.28 7.78
N PRO A 352 -1.25 27.04 8.27
CA PRO A 352 -0.81 27.57 9.56
C PRO A 352 -0.62 29.10 9.56
N ASP A 353 -0.42 29.71 8.40
CA ASP A 353 -0.15 31.15 8.27
C ASP A 353 -1.46 31.95 8.23
N THR A 354 -2.51 31.39 7.60
CA THR A 354 -3.80 32.06 7.43
C THR A 354 -4.91 31.51 8.34
N ALA A 355 -4.70 30.34 8.95
CA ALA A 355 -5.69 29.56 9.69
C ALA A 355 -6.95 29.17 8.86
N THR A 356 -6.85 29.19 7.53
CA THR A 356 -7.95 28.79 6.64
C THR A 356 -7.79 27.34 6.18
N LEU A 357 -8.91 26.66 5.95
CA LEU A 357 -8.91 25.36 5.26
C LEU A 357 -8.57 25.58 3.79
N VAL A 358 -7.54 24.88 3.33
CA VAL A 358 -7.11 24.85 1.92
C VAL A 358 -7.21 23.43 1.41
N HIS A 359 -7.61 23.26 0.16
CA HIS A 359 -7.62 21.93 -0.45
C HIS A 359 -6.20 21.47 -0.76
N VAL A 360 -5.95 20.18 -0.53
CA VAL A 360 -4.71 19.53 -0.96
C VAL A 360 -4.86 19.17 -2.45
N PRO A 361 -4.01 19.67 -3.35
CA PRO A 361 -4.08 19.34 -4.77
C PRO A 361 -3.77 17.85 -5.00
N ILE A 362 -4.64 17.19 -5.75
CA ILE A 362 -4.48 15.78 -6.13
C ILE A 362 -4.65 15.66 -7.64
N THR A 363 -3.70 15.01 -8.29
CA THR A 363 -3.79 14.68 -9.72
C THR A 363 -4.31 13.26 -9.88
N ASP A 364 -5.54 13.11 -10.37
CA ASP A 364 -6.05 11.80 -10.77
C ASP A 364 -5.52 11.40 -12.16
N VAL A 365 -5.10 10.15 -12.29
CA VAL A 365 -4.73 9.51 -13.56
C VAL A 365 -5.60 8.26 -13.71
N GLN A 366 -6.51 8.30 -14.66
CA GLN A 366 -7.31 7.13 -15.01
C GLN A 366 -6.45 6.14 -15.82
N VAL A 367 -6.53 4.85 -15.49
CA VAL A 367 -5.86 3.74 -16.20
C VAL A 367 -6.86 2.66 -16.59
N ASP A 368 -6.51 1.78 -17.52
CA ASP A 368 -7.25 0.56 -17.88
C ASP A 368 -6.39 -0.69 -17.62
N ASN A 369 -6.41 -1.15 -16.38
CA ASN A 369 -5.67 -2.34 -15.94
C ASN A 369 -6.19 -3.61 -16.64
N LEU A 370 -7.46 -3.64 -17.07
CA LEU A 370 -7.98 -4.79 -17.84
C LEU A 370 -7.34 -4.90 -19.23
N ALA A 371 -6.94 -3.76 -19.81
CA ALA A 371 -6.27 -3.70 -21.11
C ALA A 371 -4.75 -3.91 -21.00
N HIS A 372 -4.14 -3.42 -19.91
CA HIS A 372 -2.69 -3.26 -19.82
C HIS A 372 -2.00 -4.07 -18.73
N SER A 373 -2.73 -4.72 -17.82
CA SER A 373 -2.17 -5.63 -16.81
C SER A 373 -2.31 -7.09 -17.21
N ALA A 374 -1.37 -7.92 -16.75
CA ALA A 374 -1.47 -9.38 -16.87
C ALA A 374 -2.28 -9.98 -15.70
N GLY A 375 -2.73 -11.24 -15.87
CA GLY A 375 -3.36 -12.05 -14.82
C GLY A 375 -4.89 -12.17 -14.92
N GLY A 376 -5.44 -13.10 -14.13
CA GLY A 376 -6.89 -13.28 -13.93
C GLY A 376 -7.37 -12.75 -12.57
N GLY A 377 -8.69 -12.68 -12.35
CA GLY A 377 -9.26 -12.24 -11.06
C GLY A 377 -9.49 -10.71 -10.97
N LEU A 378 -9.03 -10.07 -9.87
CA LEU A 378 -9.10 -8.61 -9.62
C LEU A 378 -8.11 -7.82 -10.51
N GLN A 379 -8.10 -8.10 -11.81
CA GLN A 379 -7.18 -7.50 -12.77
C GLN A 379 -7.33 -5.96 -12.80
N ALA A 380 -8.56 -5.44 -12.66
CA ALA A 380 -8.80 -4.00 -12.56
C ALA A 380 -8.12 -3.34 -11.35
N HIS A 381 -7.80 -4.11 -10.31
CA HIS A 381 -7.10 -3.67 -9.11
C HIS A 381 -5.57 -3.86 -9.21
N ASN A 382 -5.06 -4.39 -10.32
CA ASN A 382 -3.66 -4.76 -10.50
C ASN A 382 -2.84 -3.68 -11.21
N TYR A 383 -2.49 -2.62 -10.48
CA TYR A 383 -1.78 -1.47 -11.06
C TYR A 383 -0.30 -1.76 -11.34
N TRP A 384 0.33 -2.65 -10.55
CA TRP A 384 1.78 -2.87 -10.65
C TRP A 384 2.22 -3.71 -11.83
N ASP A 385 1.26 -4.35 -12.50
CA ASP A 385 1.47 -5.02 -13.78
C ASP A 385 0.97 -4.19 -14.97
N ASN A 386 0.37 -3.02 -14.72
CA ASN A 386 0.04 -2.07 -15.79
C ASN A 386 1.31 -1.33 -16.20
N ASP A 387 2.04 -1.96 -17.12
CA ASP A 387 3.38 -1.52 -17.50
C ASP A 387 3.36 -0.14 -18.20
N GLN A 388 2.28 0.13 -18.96
CA GLN A 388 2.17 1.31 -19.82
C GLN A 388 1.64 2.54 -19.07
N GLU A 389 0.62 2.37 -18.25
CA GLU A 389 -0.13 3.50 -17.68
C GLU A 389 0.15 3.71 -16.19
N PHE A 390 0.83 2.76 -15.53
CA PHE A 390 1.28 2.91 -14.14
C PHE A 390 2.81 2.84 -14.00
N VAL A 391 3.44 1.72 -14.39
CA VAL A 391 4.88 1.49 -14.16
C VAL A 391 5.72 2.52 -14.92
N GLN A 392 5.46 2.72 -16.21
CA GLN A 392 6.22 3.68 -17.00
C GLN A 392 6.10 5.13 -16.48
N PRO A 393 4.90 5.64 -16.13
CA PRO A 393 4.79 6.92 -15.43
C PRO A 393 5.55 6.97 -14.10
N LEU A 394 5.46 5.93 -13.27
CA LEU A 394 6.22 5.84 -12.02
C LEU A 394 7.73 5.88 -12.26
N ALA A 395 8.24 5.20 -13.28
CA ALA A 395 9.64 5.28 -13.67
C ALA A 395 10.06 6.71 -14.05
N ARG A 396 9.22 7.46 -14.79
CA ARG A 396 9.51 8.87 -15.13
C ARG A 396 9.50 9.79 -13.89
N VAL A 397 8.64 9.52 -12.92
CA VAL A 397 8.66 10.20 -11.61
C VAL A 397 10.00 9.97 -10.93
N LEU A 398 10.45 8.71 -10.87
CA LEU A 398 11.71 8.29 -10.25
C LEU A 398 12.95 8.90 -10.93
N GLU A 399 12.93 9.09 -12.24
CA GLU A 399 14.00 9.80 -12.98
C GLU A 399 13.98 11.32 -12.79
N GLY A 400 12.97 11.88 -12.12
CA GLY A 400 12.75 13.33 -12.01
C GLY A 400 12.28 13.98 -13.31
N ARG A 401 11.69 13.21 -14.23
CA ARG A 401 11.28 13.64 -15.59
C ARG A 401 9.81 14.02 -15.73
N MET A 402 8.97 13.75 -14.72
CA MET A 402 7.62 14.30 -14.66
C MET A 402 7.64 15.61 -13.88
N THR A 403 7.39 16.74 -14.57
CA THR A 403 7.22 18.07 -13.97
C THR A 403 5.76 18.37 -13.74
#